data_AF-A0A1C4JF67-F1
#
_entry.id   AF-A0A1C4JF67-F1
#
_cell.length_a   1.000
_cell.length_b   1.000
_cell.length_c   1.000
_cell.angle_alpha   90.00
_cell.angle_beta   90.00
_cell.angle_gamma   90.00
#
_symmetry.space_group_name_H-M   'P 1'
#
loop_
_entity.id
_entity.type
_entity.pdbx_description
1 polymer ?
#
loop_
_entity_poly.entity_id
_entity_poly.type
_entity_poly.pdbx_seq_one_letter_code
_entity_poly.pdbx_strand_id
1 'polypeptide(L)'
;MKVDLSVADDAVEITATVKTTDRTGVEMEALTAVSVAALTVVDMIKAVDKSAVITDVRVEAKSGGKSGDYRRTASAGPAGPDA
;
A
#
# COMPACT_ATOMS: atom_id res chain seq x y z
N MET A 1 -7.30 -12.29 5.24
CA MET A 1 -6.48 -11.08 5.01
C MET A 1 -5.03 -11.42 5.31
N LYS A 2 -4.09 -10.86 4.55
CA LYS A 2 -2.64 -11.00 4.74
C LYS A 2 -2.00 -9.61 4.63
N VAL A 3 -1.02 -9.32 5.48
CA VAL A 3 -0.18 -8.11 5.40
C VAL A 3 1.27 -8.56 5.39
N ASP A 4 2.01 -8.12 4.39
CA ASP A 4 3.42 -8.43 4.18
C ASP A 4 4.23 -7.13 4.29
N LEU A 5 5.35 -7.19 5.00
CA LEU A 5 6.31 -6.09 5.11
C LEU A 5 7.65 -6.56 4.53
N SER A 6 8.26 -5.71 3.70
CA SER A 6 9.61 -5.89 3.15
C SER A 6 10.44 -4.65 3.44
N VAL A 7 11.67 -4.84 3.90
CA VAL A 7 12.60 -3.73 4.13
C VAL A 7 13.42 -3.52 2.85
N ALA A 8 13.38 -2.30 2.32
CA ALA A 8 14.23 -1.81 1.25
C ALA A 8 15.34 -0.92 1.84
N ASP A 9 16.21 -0.38 0.99
CA ASP A 9 17.36 0.43 1.43
C ASP A 9 16.93 1.69 2.19
N ASP A 10 15.88 2.37 1.73
CA ASP A 10 15.37 3.63 2.27
C ASP A 10 13.86 3.61 2.61
N ALA A 11 13.22 2.44 2.57
CA ALA A 11 11.78 2.32 2.77
C ALA A 11 11.36 1.00 3.42
N VAL A 12 10.15 0.98 3.95
CA VAL A 12 9.43 -0.25 4.31
C VAL A 12 8.24 -0.38 3.37
N GLU A 13 8.29 -1.39 2.49
CA GLU A 13 7.19 -1.70 1.59
C GLU A 13 6.14 -2.53 2.32
N ILE A 14 4.87 -2.10 2.22
CA ILE A 14 3.74 -2.76 2.88
C ILE A 14 2.71 -3.18 1.83
N THR A 15 2.45 -4.48 1.77
CA THR A 15 1.43 -5.04 0.88
C THR A 15 0.32 -5.69 1.69
N ALA A 16 -0.93 -5.28 1.49
CA ALA A 16 -2.10 -5.97 2.05
C ALA A 16 -2.91 -6.67 0.97
N THR A 17 -3.24 -7.95 1.22
CA THR A 17 -4.15 -8.74 0.39
C THR A 17 -5.41 -9.09 1.18
N VAL A 18 -6.56 -8.59 0.73
CA VAL A 18 -7.88 -8.91 1.29
C VAL A 18 -8.68 -9.71 0.28
N LYS A 19 -9.40 -10.72 0.76
CA LYS A 19 -10.29 -11.57 -0.04
C LYS A 19 -11.62 -11.69 0.70
N THR A 20 -12.71 -11.56 -0.03
CA THR A 20 -14.08 -11.78 0.46
C THR A 20 -14.92 -12.48 -0.61
N THR A 21 -16.07 -13.02 -0.21
CA THR A 21 -17.08 -13.61 -1.11
C THR A 21 -18.39 -12.82 -1.03
N ASP A 22 -18.30 -11.49 -1.04
CA ASP A 22 -19.44 -10.58 -0.97
C ASP A 22 -19.66 -9.85 -2.31
N ARG A 23 -20.76 -9.09 -2.40
CA ARG A 23 -21.18 -8.33 -3.60
C ARG A 23 -20.35 -7.07 -3.83
N THR A 24 -19.65 -6.60 -2.80
CA THR A 24 -18.80 -5.40 -2.85
C THR A 24 -17.33 -5.78 -2.94
N GLY A 25 -16.54 -4.93 -3.60
CA GLY A 25 -15.09 -5.06 -3.56
C GLY A 25 -14.54 -4.75 -2.17
N VAL A 26 -13.29 -5.16 -1.93
CA VAL A 26 -12.57 -5.00 -0.64
C VAL A 26 -11.36 -4.08 -0.75
N GLU A 27 -11.40 -3.12 -1.67
CA GLU A 27 -10.33 -2.17 -1.89
C GLU A 27 -10.07 -1.32 -0.65
N MET A 28 -11.14 -0.91 0.04
CA MET A 28 -11.04 -0.06 1.22
C MET A 28 -10.44 -0.79 2.41
N GLU A 29 -10.73 -2.07 2.57
CA GLU A 29 -10.14 -2.94 3.60
C GLU A 29 -8.65 -3.11 3.36
N ALA A 30 -8.23 -3.29 2.11
CA ALA A 30 -6.81 -3.39 1.75
C ALA A 30 -6.08 -2.05 1.98
N LEU A 31 -6.65 -0.93 1.53
CA LEU A 31 -6.08 0.40 1.73
C LEU A 31 -6.00 0.81 3.21
N THR A 32 -7.02 0.46 3.98
CA THR A 32 -7.03 0.72 5.42
C THR A 32 -5.97 -0.12 6.13
N ALA A 33 -5.84 -1.40 5.75
CA ALA A 33 -4.84 -2.29 6.31
C ALA A 33 -3.41 -1.77 6.11
N VAL A 34 -3.04 -1.37 4.89
CA VAL A 34 -1.70 -0.79 4.64
C VAL A 34 -1.51 0.53 5.36
N SER A 35 -2.54 1.37 5.44
CA SER A 35 -2.44 2.68 6.12
C SER A 35 -2.19 2.51 7.62
N VAL A 36 -2.92 1.61 8.28
CA VAL A 36 -2.74 1.34 9.72
C VAL A 36 -1.39 0.66 9.98
N ALA A 37 -0.97 -0.27 9.12
CA ALA A 37 0.35 -0.88 9.23
C ALA A 37 1.48 0.16 9.07
N ALA A 38 1.36 1.08 8.10
CA ALA A 38 2.31 2.17 7.90
C ALA A 38 2.37 3.11 9.11
N LEU A 39 1.20 3.49 9.66
CA LEU A 39 1.14 4.29 10.89
C LEU A 39 1.80 3.57 12.08
N THR A 40 1.69 2.25 12.15
CA THR A 40 2.35 1.44 13.18
C THR A 40 3.87 1.47 13.01
N VAL A 41 4.37 1.36 11.77
CA VAL A 41 5.82 1.47 11.49
C VAL A 41 6.34 2.86 11.89
N VAL A 42 5.62 3.93 11.51
CA VAL A 42 5.96 5.30 11.92
C VAL A 42 5.98 5.41 13.44
N ASP A 43 5.00 4.82 14.13
CA ASP A 43 4.97 4.81 15.60
C ASP A 43 6.21 4.16 16.21
N MET A 44 6.72 3.09 15.61
CA MET A 44 7.93 2.40 16.08
C MET A 44 9.21 3.21 15.86
N ILE A 45 9.31 3.99 14.77
CA ILE A 45 10.55 4.69 14.39
C ILE A 45 10.57 6.18 14.73
N LYS A 46 9.42 6.78 15.08
CA LYS A 46 9.27 8.25 15.27
C LYS A 46 10.24 8.90 16.27
N ALA A 47 10.85 8.12 17.16
CA ALA A 47 11.87 8.61 18.08
C ALA A 47 13.25 8.77 17.42
N VAL A 48 13.53 7.97 16.39
CA VAL A 48 14.79 7.91 15.65
C VAL A 48 14.72 8.78 14.40
N ASP A 49 13.63 8.64 13.63
CA ASP A 49 13.38 9.43 12.42
C ASP A 49 11.99 10.07 12.50
N LYS A 50 11.97 11.40 12.57
CA LYS A 50 10.75 12.22 12.61
C LYS A 50 10.28 12.66 11.23
N SER A 51 11.09 12.44 10.20
CA SER A 51 10.82 12.82 8.82
C SER A 51 10.15 11.73 7.99
N ALA A 52 9.91 10.56 8.60
CA ALA A 52 9.23 9.44 7.95
C ALA A 52 7.92 9.88 7.29
N VAL A 53 7.77 9.52 6.01
CA VAL A 53 6.59 9.82 5.20
C VAL A 53 5.92 8.52 4.77
N ILE A 54 4.59 8.53 4.74
CA ILE A 54 3.80 7.44 4.16
C ILE A 54 3.43 7.88 2.74
N THR A 55 3.98 7.19 1.74
CA THR A 55 3.72 7.45 0.32
C THR A 55 3.03 6.26 -0.34
N ASP A 56 2.60 6.44 -1.59
CA ASP A 56 2.17 5.34 -2.48
C ASP A 56 1.08 4.40 -1.94
N VAL A 57 0.20 4.92 -1.06
CA VAL A 57 -0.99 4.19 -0.59
C VAL A 57 -1.99 4.06 -1.74
N ARG A 58 -2.02 2.89 -2.38
CA ARG A 58 -2.79 2.67 -3.61
C ARG A 58 -3.13 1.19 -3.83
N VAL A 59 -4.15 0.94 -4.65
CA VAL A 59 -4.51 -0.43 -5.07
C VAL A 59 -3.58 -0.86 -6.21
N GLU A 60 -2.85 -1.95 -6.04
CA GLU A 60 -1.98 -2.54 -7.08
C GLU A 60 -2.73 -3.54 -7.96
N ALA A 61 -3.62 -4.33 -7.36
CA ALA A 61 -4.44 -5.30 -8.08
C ALA A 61 -5.79 -5.51 -7.40
N LYS A 62 -6.79 -5.80 -8.21
CA LYS A 62 -8.11 -6.24 -7.79
C LYS A 62 -8.57 -7.31 -8.78
N SER A 63 -9.21 -8.36 -8.27
CA SER A 63 -9.88 -9.35 -9.11
C SER A 63 -11.34 -9.52 -8.71
N GLY A 64 -12.21 -9.77 -9.68
CA GLY A 64 -13.62 -10.05 -9.46
C GLY A 64 -14.53 -8.82 -9.28
N GLY A 65 -15.82 -9.08 -9.17
CA GLY A 65 -16.88 -8.07 -9.22
C GLY A 65 -17.25 -7.65 -10.64
N LYS A 66 -18.28 -6.82 -10.78
CA LYS A 66 -18.83 -6.40 -12.08
C LYS A 66 -17.82 -5.65 -12.96
N SER A 67 -16.88 -4.94 -12.34
CA SER A 67 -15.88 -4.12 -13.03
C SER A 67 -14.73 -4.94 -13.63
N GLY A 68 -14.66 -6.25 -13.37
CA GLY A 68 -13.57 -7.11 -13.83
C GLY A 68 -12.26 -6.91 -13.07
N ASP A 69 -11.21 -7.54 -13.59
CA ASP A 69 -9.88 -7.52 -13.01
C ASP A 69 -9.17 -6.20 -13.34
N TYR A 70 -8.52 -5.63 -12.33
CA TYR A 70 -7.69 -4.45 -12.44
C TYR A 70 -6.29 -4.76 -11.97
N ARG A 71 -5.30 -4.27 -12.72
CA ARG A 71 -3.91 -4.24 -12.31
C ARG A 71 -3.33 -2.89 -12.67
N ARG A 72 -2.63 -2.26 -11.73
CA ARG A 72 -1.95 -1.00 -11.96
C ARG A 72 -0.88 -1.22 -13.03
N THR A 73 -0.97 -0.45 -14.12
CA THR A 73 0.12 -0.33 -15.08
C THR A 73 1.15 0.63 -14.50
N ALA A 74 2.44 0.32 -14.66
CA ALA A 74 3.49 1.24 -14.25
C ALA A 74 3.35 2.52 -15.10
N SER A 75 2.79 3.58 -14.52
CA SER A 75 3.01 4.92 -15.04
C SER A 75 4.41 5.30 -14.62
N ALA A 76 5.32 5.52 -15.57
CA ALA A 76 6.56 6.23 -15.29
C ALA A 76 6.18 7.57 -14.64
N GLY A 77 6.33 7.68 -13.32
CA GLY A 77 6.16 8.93 -12.62
C GLY A 77 7.22 9.93 -13.12
N PRO A 78 6.96 11.24 -13.03
CA PRO A 78 7.99 12.22 -13.38
C PRO A 78 9.21 11.97 -12.50
N ALA A 79 10.39 11.90 -13.12
CA ALA A 79 11.64 11.94 -12.37
C ALA A 79 11.59 13.14 -11.43
N GLY A 80 11.87 12.90 -10.15
CA GLY A 80 12.00 13.98 -9.16
C GLY A 80 13.06 15.00 -9.60
N PRO A 81 13.13 16.17 -8.94
CA PRO A 81 13.80 17.37 -9.44
C PRO A 81 15.33 17.30 -9.61
N ASP A 82 15.97 16.14 -9.51
CA ASP A 82 17.42 15.94 -9.59
C ASP A 82 17.84 14.88 -10.64
N ALA A 83 17.15 14.80 -11.78
CA ALA A 83 17.59 14.03 -12.95
C ALA A 83 18.70 14.73 -13.75
#